data_AF-A0A2K3K7B1-F1
#
_entry.id   AF-A0A2K3K7B1-F1
#
_cell.length_a   1.000
_cell.length_b   1.000
_cell.length_c   1.000
_cell.angle_alpha   90.00
_cell.angle_beta   90.00
_cell.angle_gamma   90.00
#
_symmetry.space_group_name_H-M   'P 1'
#
loop_
_entity.id
_entity.type
_entity.pdbx_description
1 polymer ?
#
loop_
_entity_poly.entity_id
_entity_poly.type
_entity_poly.pdbx_seq_one_letter_code
_entity_poly.pdbx_strand_id
1 'polypeptide(L)'
;MLKCWKDVPGYNLFVRDKWNSFQVDGWGGYVLKEKLKMIKAELSGWHRDHTQNLPSRIDKLKGRLSVLDEKGEEENLSEEELAELHGVTYDIHSLSRLQASISWQQSRSLWLKEGDANSKYFHS
;
A
#
# COMPACT_ATOMS: atom_id res chain seq x y z
N MET A 1 -7.63 4.92 10.95
CA MET A 1 -6.21 5.06 10.55
C MET A 1 -5.84 3.78 9.84
N LEU A 2 -5.32 3.87 8.61
CA LEU A 2 -5.01 2.68 7.80
C LEU A 2 -3.76 1.99 8.38
N LYS A 3 -3.82 0.68 8.63
CA LYS A 3 -2.76 -0.15 9.21
C LYS A 3 -1.83 -0.77 8.18
N CYS A 4 -2.12 -0.60 6.89
CA CYS A 4 -1.41 -1.25 5.79
C CYS A 4 -0.05 -0.60 5.46
N TRP A 5 0.32 0.48 6.15
CA TRP A 5 1.57 1.20 5.90
C TRP A 5 2.81 0.34 6.13
N LYS A 6 2.75 -0.57 7.11
CA LYS A 6 3.84 -1.50 7.41
C LYS A 6 4.13 -2.49 6.28
N ASP A 7 3.16 -2.70 5.38
CA ASP A 7 3.29 -3.63 4.27
C ASP A 7 3.97 -2.97 3.06
N VAL A 8 4.21 -1.65 3.12
CA VAL A 8 4.96 -0.89 2.11
C VAL A 8 6.47 -1.00 2.41
N PRO A 9 7.30 -1.42 1.44
CA PRO A 9 8.76 -1.42 1.61
C PRO A 9 9.29 -0.07 2.08
N GLY A 10 10.22 -0.07 3.04
CA GLY A 10 10.81 1.15 3.59
C GLY A 10 10.05 1.79 4.76
N TYR A 11 8.86 1.30 5.13
CA TYR A 11 8.06 1.85 6.24
C TYR A 11 8.85 2.02 7.54
N ASN A 12 9.58 1.00 7.97
CA ASN A 12 10.32 1.03 9.24
C ASN A 12 11.46 2.06 9.23
N LEU A 13 12.11 2.25 8.06
CA LEU A 13 13.16 3.25 7.90
C LEU A 13 12.54 4.65 7.93
N PHE A 14 11.48 4.87 7.15
CA PHE A 14 10.74 6.13 7.11
C PHE A 14 10.27 6.59 8.50
N VAL A 15 9.62 5.70 9.25
CA VAL A 15 9.12 6.02 10.60
C VAL A 15 10.25 6.37 11.54
N ARG A 16 11.35 5.61 11.50
CA ARG A 16 12.54 5.85 12.34
C ARG A 16 13.17 7.20 12.05
N ASP A 17 13.39 7.50 10.77
CA ASP A 17 14.05 8.73 10.35
C ASP A 17 13.20 9.96 10.71
N LYS A 18 11.89 9.90 10.44
CA LYS A 18 10.95 10.96 10.84
C LYS A 18 10.90 11.13 12.35
N TRP A 19 10.78 10.04 13.10
CA TRP A 19 10.73 10.07 14.57
C TRP A 19 11.97 10.73 15.19
N ASN A 20 13.15 10.41 14.67
CA ASN A 20 14.42 10.97 15.12
C ASN A 20 14.60 12.43 14.67
N SER A 21 14.01 12.83 13.55
CA SER A 21 14.06 14.22 13.07
C SER A 21 13.22 15.20 13.91
N PHE A 22 12.16 14.72 14.57
CA PHE A 22 11.26 15.59 15.33
C PHE A 22 11.93 16.16 16.58
N GLN A 23 12.00 17.50 16.64
CA GLN A 23 12.41 18.26 17.80
C GLN A 23 11.17 18.85 18.48
N VAL A 24 10.92 18.45 19.73
CA VAL A 24 9.80 18.92 20.54
C VAL A 24 10.29 19.05 21.97
N ASP A 25 10.12 20.22 22.56
CA ASP A 25 10.51 20.52 23.94
C ASP A 25 9.31 20.43 24.90
N GLY A 26 9.59 20.14 26.17
CA GLY A 26 8.60 20.08 27.25
C GLY A 26 8.71 18.80 28.08
N TRP A 27 7.69 18.54 28.90
CA TRP A 27 7.65 17.32 29.71
C TRP A 27 7.38 16.08 28.82
N GLY A 28 7.86 14.91 29.24
CA GLY A 28 7.91 13.72 28.41
C GLY A 28 6.57 13.31 27.75
N GLY A 29 5.44 13.47 28.44
CA GLY A 29 4.13 13.15 27.87
C GLY A 29 3.66 14.16 26.81
N TYR A 30 4.04 15.44 26.93
CA TYR A 30 3.79 16.42 25.88
C TYR A 30 4.63 16.11 24.64
N VAL A 31 5.93 15.84 24.84
CA VAL A 31 6.86 15.45 23.75
C VAL A 31 6.32 14.22 23.01
N LEU A 32 5.91 13.18 23.74
CA LEU A 32 5.35 11.97 23.16
C LEU A 32 4.07 12.25 22.36
N LYS A 33 3.13 13.01 22.93
CA LYS A 33 1.87 13.38 22.28
C LYS A 33 2.11 14.12 20.96
N GLU A 34 2.99 15.11 20.94
CA GLU A 34 3.23 15.90 19.74
C GLU A 34 4.05 15.12 18.69
N LYS A 35 5.04 14.30 19.08
CA LYS A 35 5.70 13.37 18.14
C LYS A 35 4.72 12.40 17.49
N LEU A 36 3.74 11.87 18.25
CA LEU A 36 2.69 11.01 17.70
C LEU A 36 1.75 11.74 16.72
N LYS A 37 1.49 13.04 16.93
CA LYS A 37 0.75 13.84 15.96
C LYS A 37 1.56 14.09 14.68
N MET A 38 2.84 14.41 14.81
CA MET A 38 3.73 14.65 13.67
C MET A 38 3.89 13.38 12.83
N ILE A 39 4.14 12.22 13.46
CA ILE A 39 4.26 10.96 12.71
C ILE A 39 2.97 10.60 11.99
N LYS A 40 1.79 10.88 12.58
CA LYS A 40 0.49 10.68 11.93
C LYS A 40 0.36 11.53 10.66
N ALA A 41 0.83 12.78 10.68
CA ALA A 41 0.79 13.67 9.52
C ALA A 41 1.72 13.16 8.41
N GLU A 42 2.95 12.79 8.76
CA GLU A 42 3.93 12.21 7.84
C GLU A 42 3.44 10.91 7.21
N LEU A 43 2.81 10.02 7.99
CA LEU A 43 2.24 8.77 7.50
C LEU A 43 1.06 8.98 6.53
N SER A 44 0.36 10.11 6.66
CA SER A 44 -0.70 10.48 5.74
C SER A 44 -0.14 10.90 4.37
N GLY A 45 1.00 11.61 4.35
CA GLY A 45 1.76 11.87 3.12
C GLY A 45 2.32 10.59 2.51
N TRP A 46 3.00 9.77 3.32
CA TRP A 46 3.56 8.47 2.89
C TRP A 46 2.52 7.58 2.21
N HIS A 47 1.32 7.48 2.81
CA HIS A 47 0.21 6.71 2.26
C HIS A 47 -0.15 7.19 0.85
N ARG A 48 -0.36 8.49 0.68
CA ARG A 48 -0.69 9.07 -0.62
C ARG A 48 0.37 8.73 -1.65
N ASP A 49 1.63 8.93 -1.32
CA ASP A 49 2.72 8.82 -2.30
C ASP A 49 3.01 7.35 -2.68
N HIS A 50 2.73 6.37 -1.81
CA HIS A 50 3.07 4.96 -2.04
C HIS A 50 1.89 4.06 -2.45
N THR A 51 0.67 4.44 -2.09
CA THR A 51 -0.52 3.61 -2.35
C THR A 51 -1.52 4.28 -3.28
N GLN A 52 -1.16 5.38 -3.92
CA GLN A 52 -1.92 5.92 -5.03
C GLN A 52 -1.85 5.00 -6.25
N ASN A 53 -2.94 4.98 -7.02
CA ASN A 53 -3.04 4.30 -8.31
C ASN A 53 -2.75 2.79 -8.27
N LEU A 54 -3.00 2.12 -7.14
CA LEU A 54 -2.84 0.66 -7.03
C LEU A 54 -3.60 -0.10 -8.13
N PRO A 55 -4.88 0.21 -8.45
CA PRO A 55 -5.60 -0.51 -9.50
C PRO A 55 -4.89 -0.40 -10.86
N SER A 56 -4.52 0.81 -11.27
CA SER A 56 -3.82 1.03 -12.54
C SER A 56 -2.44 0.39 -12.60
N ARG A 57 -1.73 0.28 -11.45
CA ARG A 57 -0.45 -0.44 -11.37
C ARG A 57 -0.66 -1.95 -11.53
N ILE A 58 -1.68 -2.50 -10.88
CA ILE A 58 -2.03 -3.92 -11.02
C ILE A 58 -2.45 -4.22 -12.46
N ASP A 59 -3.25 -3.37 -13.10
CA ASP A 59 -3.67 -3.57 -14.49
C ASP A 59 -2.49 -3.52 -15.47
N LYS A 60 -1.52 -2.62 -15.26
CA LYS A 60 -0.28 -2.60 -16.04
C LYS A 60 0.52 -3.89 -15.89
N LEU A 61 0.65 -4.39 -14.65
CA LEU A 61 1.34 -5.65 -14.39
C LEU A 61 0.60 -6.85 -14.99
N LYS A 62 -0.73 -6.88 -14.92
CA LYS A 62 -1.55 -7.90 -15.60
C LYS A 62 -1.36 -7.87 -17.11
N GLY A 63 -1.31 -6.69 -17.72
CA GLY A 63 -0.99 -6.56 -19.14
C GLY A 63 0.40 -7.10 -19.48
N ARG A 64 1.40 -6.84 -18.63
CA ARG A 64 2.75 -7.42 -18.81
C ARG A 64 2.76 -8.94 -18.63
N LEU A 65 2.02 -9.46 -17.66
CA LEU A 65 1.85 -10.89 -17.45
C LEU A 65 1.24 -11.55 -18.68
N SER A 66 0.16 -10.98 -19.25
CA SER A 66 -0.46 -11.50 -20.48
C SER A 66 0.51 -11.56 -21.65
N VAL A 67 1.38 -10.56 -21.82
CA VAL A 67 2.41 -10.59 -22.88
C VAL A 67 3.42 -11.71 -22.68
N LEU A 68 3.83 -11.99 -21.43
CA LEU A 68 4.75 -13.09 -21.11
C LEU A 68 4.07 -14.45 -21.28
N ASP A 69 2.79 -14.57 -20.89
CA ASP A 69 2.00 -15.78 -21.06
C ASP A 69 1.81 -16.10 -22.56
N GLU A 70 1.40 -15.13 -23.37
CA GLU A 70 1.25 -15.31 -24.84
C GLU A 70 2.57 -15.75 -25.48
N LYS A 71 3.69 -15.15 -25.08
CA LYS A 71 5.01 -15.55 -25.57
C LYS A 71 5.37 -16.99 -25.17
N GLY A 72 5.08 -17.37 -23.93
CA GLY A 72 5.34 -18.72 -23.39
C GLY A 72 4.54 -19.83 -24.07
N GLU A 73 3.40 -19.50 -24.68
CA GLU A 73 2.61 -20.43 -25.50
C GLU A 73 3.21 -20.63 -26.91
N GLU A 74 3.86 -19.61 -27.46
CA GLU A 74 4.49 -19.67 -28.79
C GLU A 74 5.90 -20.27 -28.75
N GLU A 75 6.69 -19.92 -27.74
CA GLU A 75 8.08 -20.36 -27.58
C GLU A 75 8.50 -20.47 -26.10
N ASN A 76 9.63 -21.15 -25.86
CA ASN A 76 10.18 -21.23 -24.51
C ASN A 76 10.69 -19.85 -24.07
N LEU A 77 10.25 -19.41 -22.89
CA LEU A 77 10.76 -18.19 -22.26
C LEU A 77 12.25 -18.34 -21.91
N SER A 78 12.99 -17.25 -22.08
CA SER A 78 14.37 -17.14 -21.59
C SER A 78 14.42 -17.14 -20.06
N GLU A 79 15.61 -17.34 -19.49
CA GLU A 79 15.80 -17.32 -18.04
C GLU A 79 15.47 -15.93 -17.46
N GLU A 80 15.81 -14.87 -18.18
CA GLU A 80 15.47 -13.50 -17.81
C GLU A 80 13.96 -13.26 -17.80
N GLU A 81 13.23 -13.81 -18.78
CA GLU A 81 11.78 -13.67 -18.88
C GLU A 81 11.04 -14.51 -17.83
N LEU A 82 11.56 -15.68 -17.47
CA LEU A 82 11.05 -16.45 -16.34
C LEU A 82 11.25 -15.70 -15.01
N ALA A 83 12.41 -15.08 -14.82
CA ALA A 83 12.66 -14.25 -13.65
C ALA A 83 11.70 -13.04 -13.61
N GLU A 84 11.44 -12.41 -14.75
CA GLU A 84 10.46 -11.33 -14.87
C GLU A 84 9.04 -11.81 -14.54
N LEU A 85 8.61 -12.95 -15.08
CA LEU A 85 7.29 -13.53 -14.85
C LEU A 85 7.05 -13.76 -13.34
N HIS A 86 8.04 -14.32 -12.64
CA HIS A 86 7.96 -14.49 -11.19
C HIS A 86 7.87 -13.15 -10.46
N GLY A 87 8.64 -12.15 -10.87
CA GLY A 87 8.61 -10.80 -10.31
C GLY A 87 7.26 -10.11 -10.49
N VAL A 88 6.74 -10.11 -11.72
CA VAL A 88 5.42 -9.53 -12.05
C VAL A 88 4.31 -10.22 -11.26
N THR A 89 4.33 -11.55 -11.18
CA THR A 89 3.35 -12.33 -10.42
C THR A 89 3.40 -11.98 -8.92
N TYR A 90 4.59 -11.91 -8.35
CA TYR A 90 4.79 -11.49 -6.96
C TYR A 90 4.24 -10.07 -6.70
N ASP A 91 4.54 -9.13 -7.60
CA ASP A 91 4.09 -7.74 -7.49
C ASP A 91 2.56 -7.61 -7.60
N ILE A 92 1.92 -8.37 -8.50
CA ILE A 92 0.45 -8.42 -8.59
C ILE A 92 -0.14 -8.88 -7.26
N HIS A 93 0.38 -9.98 -6.69
CA HIS A 93 -0.11 -10.49 -5.41
C HIS A 93 0.11 -9.51 -4.26
N SER A 94 1.29 -8.90 -4.17
CA SER A 94 1.63 -7.97 -3.09
C SER A 94 0.78 -6.70 -3.14
N LEU A 95 0.60 -6.11 -4.33
CA LEU A 95 -0.24 -4.92 -4.53
C LEU A 95 -1.73 -5.22 -4.34
N SER A 96 -2.20 -6.39 -4.80
CA SER A 96 -3.61 -6.80 -4.60
C SER A 96 -3.93 -6.98 -3.12
N ARG A 97 -3.02 -7.57 -2.34
CA ARG A 97 -3.15 -7.68 -0.88
C ARG A 97 -3.20 -6.31 -0.21
N LEU A 98 -2.34 -5.39 -0.64
CA LEU A 98 -2.33 -4.02 -0.13
C LEU A 98 -3.64 -3.29 -0.47
N GLN A 99 -4.13 -3.40 -1.70
CA GLN A 99 -5.41 -2.82 -2.12
C GLN A 99 -6.57 -3.38 -1.29
N ALA A 100 -6.67 -4.71 -1.14
CA ALA A 100 -7.72 -5.34 -0.33
C ALA A 100 -7.69 -4.87 1.13
N SER A 101 -6.49 -4.76 1.71
CA SER A 101 -6.29 -4.25 3.08
C SER A 101 -6.78 -2.80 3.22
N ILE A 102 -6.51 -1.94 2.23
CA ILE A 102 -6.98 -0.55 2.22
C ILE A 102 -8.50 -0.52 2.11
N SER A 103 -9.08 -1.22 1.12
CA SER A 103 -10.52 -1.24 0.88
C SER A 103 -11.30 -1.74 2.09
N TRP A 104 -10.84 -2.80 2.75
CA TRP A 104 -11.48 -3.34 3.95
C TRP A 104 -11.52 -2.31 5.08
N GLN A 105 -10.42 -1.58 5.29
CA GLN A 105 -10.32 -0.60 6.35
C GLN A 105 -11.14 0.67 6.05
N GLN A 106 -11.18 1.09 4.79
CA GLN A 106 -12.05 2.19 4.35
C GLN A 106 -13.52 1.83 4.53
N SER A 107 -13.93 0.63 4.12
CA SER A 107 -15.30 0.14 4.32
C SER A 107 -15.69 0.13 5.80
N ARG A 108 -14.83 -0.38 6.68
CA ARG A 108 -15.07 -0.33 8.13
C ARG A 108 -15.18 1.10 8.67
N SER A 109 -14.37 2.03 8.17
CA SER A 109 -14.42 3.43 8.57
C SER A 109 -15.69 4.13 8.06
N LEU A 110 -16.14 3.81 6.85
CA LEU A 110 -17.38 4.32 6.26
C LEU A 110 -18.59 3.77 7.01
N TRP A 111 -18.61 2.47 7.32
CA TRP A 111 -19.65 1.85 8.13
C TRP A 111 -19.85 2.55 9.48
N LEU A 112 -18.75 2.86 10.19
CA LEU A 112 -18.82 3.59 11.46
C LEU A 112 -19.43 4.99 11.34
N LYS A 113 -19.42 5.58 10.13
CA LYS A 113 -19.94 6.92 9.86
C LYS A 113 -21.34 6.91 9.24
N GLU A 114 -21.62 5.93 8.37
CA GLU A 114 -22.77 5.92 7.45
C GLU A 114 -23.73 4.75 7.70
N GLY A 115 -23.35 3.75 8.50
CA GLY A 115 -24.18 2.57 8.76
C GLY A 115 -24.56 1.83 7.47
N ASP A 116 -25.83 1.44 7.37
CA ASP A 116 -26.39 0.67 6.25
C ASP A 116 -26.31 1.38 4.88
N ALA A 117 -26.00 2.68 4.84
CA ALA A 117 -25.82 3.42 3.60
C ALA A 117 -24.46 3.13 2.90
N ASN A 118 -23.56 2.34 3.50
CA ASN A 118 -22.27 1.96 2.92
C ASN A 118 -22.41 0.85 1.86
N SER A 119 -23.11 1.14 0.77
CA SER A 119 -23.34 0.18 -0.34
C SER A 119 -22.13 0.01 -1.26
N LYS A 120 -21.25 1.02 -1.35
CA LYS A 120 -20.15 1.05 -2.32
C LYS A 120 -19.20 -0.14 -2.21
N TYR A 121 -18.87 -0.63 -1.01
CA TYR A 121 -17.93 -1.75 -0.88
C TYR A 121 -18.54 -3.10 -1.29
N PHE A 122 -19.86 -3.26 -1.17
CA PHE A 122 -20.56 -4.53 -1.42
C PHE A 122 -21.14 -4.64 -2.84
N HIS A 123 -21.16 -3.53 -3.58
CA HIS A 123 -21.84 -3.43 -4.87
C HIS A 123 -20.96 -2.83 -5.99
N SER A 124 -19.63 -2.79 -5.80
CA SER A 124 -18.66 -2.35 -6.81
C SER A 124 -17.69 -3.46 -7.20
#